data_AF-A0A5S9NYZ3-F1
#
_entry.id   AF-A0A5S9NYZ3-F1
#
_cell.length_a   1.000
_cell.length_b   1.000
_cell.length_c   1.000
_cell.angle_alpha   90.00
_cell.angle_beta   90.00
_cell.angle_gamma   90.00
#
_symmetry.space_group_name_H-M   'P 1'
#
loop_
_entity.id
_entity.type
_entity.pdbx_description
1 polymer ?
#
loop_
_entity_poly.entity_id
_entity_poly.type
_entity_poly.pdbx_seq_one_letter_code
_entity_poly.pdbx_strand_id
1 'polypeptide(L)'
;MTERKLRAVKAGEKAPAGRAPRKVTPKSVAAAARSGSRRQLLVALRNRIAEAIDDPKTAGPAFAALVKQQRDIAVEIEAIDAAAKAKGAKPPKSVIADTPDEAWDESMI
;
A
#
# COMPACT_ATOMS: atom_id res chain seq x y z
N MET A 1 -22.04 -17.65 12.43
CA MET A 1 -21.60 -17.44 11.04
C MET A 1 -22.84 -17.49 10.16
N THR A 2 -23.26 -16.37 9.58
CA THR A 2 -24.50 -16.31 8.79
C THR A 2 -24.28 -16.99 7.45
N GLU A 3 -24.98 -18.10 7.20
CA GLU A 3 -24.90 -18.87 5.95
C GLU A 3 -25.25 -17.97 4.75
N ARG A 4 -24.29 -17.80 3.83
CA ARG A 4 -24.54 -17.17 2.54
C ARG A 4 -25.11 -18.22 1.59
N LYS A 5 -26.43 -18.30 1.48
CA LYS A 5 -27.10 -19.08 0.43
C LYS A 5 -26.83 -18.44 -0.94
N LEU A 6 -26.08 -19.15 -1.77
CA LEU A 6 -25.88 -18.81 -3.17
C LEU A 6 -27.18 -19.09 -3.93
N ARG A 7 -27.67 -18.13 -4.71
CA ARG A 7 -28.83 -18.28 -5.60
C ARG A 7 -28.34 -18.32 -7.04
N ALA A 8 -28.83 -19.29 -7.83
CA ALA A 8 -28.61 -19.33 -9.26
C ALA A 8 -29.35 -18.17 -9.96
N VAL A 9 -28.62 -17.41 -10.78
CA VAL A 9 -29.15 -16.31 -11.60
C VAL A 9 -29.58 -16.88 -12.96
N LYS A 10 -30.81 -16.60 -13.41
CA LYS A 10 -31.32 -17.10 -14.70
C LYS A 10 -30.71 -16.32 -15.89
N ALA A 11 -30.72 -16.93 -17.07
CA ALA A 11 -30.29 -16.25 -18.31
C ALA A 11 -31.15 -15.00 -18.55
N GLY A 12 -30.50 -13.82 -18.62
CA GLY A 12 -31.15 -12.51 -18.75
C GLY A 12 -31.49 -11.80 -17.42
N GLU A 13 -31.33 -12.46 -16.27
CA GLU A 13 -31.48 -11.84 -14.95
C GLU A 13 -30.21 -11.03 -14.61
N LYS A 14 -30.37 -9.72 -14.42
CA LYS A 14 -29.26 -8.83 -14.07
C LYS A 14 -28.83 -9.13 -12.64
N ALA A 15 -27.55 -9.48 -12.45
CA ALA A 15 -26.98 -9.75 -11.13
C ALA A 15 -27.31 -8.63 -10.13
N PRO A 16 -27.62 -8.95 -8.85
CA PRO A 16 -27.90 -7.92 -7.85
C PRO A 16 -26.73 -6.96 -7.79
N ALA A 17 -27.03 -5.66 -7.87
CA ALA A 17 -26.02 -4.61 -7.87
C ALA A 17 -25.06 -4.85 -6.70
N GLY A 18 -23.79 -5.14 -7.02
CA GLY A 18 -22.76 -5.35 -6.02
C GLY A 18 -22.77 -4.20 -5.03
N ARG A 19 -22.51 -4.50 -3.75
CA ARG A 19 -22.51 -3.51 -2.66
C ARG A 19 -21.77 -2.26 -3.11
N ALA A 20 -22.46 -1.12 -3.13
CA ALA A 20 -21.88 0.16 -3.53
C ALA A 20 -20.53 0.36 -2.79
N PRO A 21 -19.49 0.85 -3.48
CA PRO A 21 -18.19 1.04 -2.87
C PRO A 21 -18.36 1.94 -1.65
N ARG A 22 -17.92 1.45 -0.48
CA ARG A 22 -18.01 2.22 0.76
C ARG A 22 -17.18 3.48 0.57
N LYS A 23 -17.82 4.65 0.71
CA LYS A 23 -17.13 5.95 0.64
C LYS A 23 -16.04 5.95 1.72
N VAL A 24 -14.78 5.85 1.30
CA VAL A 24 -13.64 5.84 2.22
C VAL A 24 -13.42 7.29 2.63
N THR A 25 -13.82 7.65 3.84
CA THR A 25 -13.46 8.95 4.41
C THR A 25 -11.96 8.95 4.72
N PRO A 26 -11.20 9.97 4.28
CA PRO A 26 -9.80 10.11 4.68
C PRO A 26 -9.71 10.15 6.21
N LYS A 27 -8.78 9.41 6.80
CA LYS A 27 -8.56 9.46 8.25
C LYS A 27 -8.00 10.84 8.61
N SER A 28 -8.54 11.44 9.67
CA SER A 28 -7.92 12.63 10.28
C SER A 28 -6.54 12.28 10.84
N VAL A 29 -5.66 13.28 10.97
CA VAL A 29 -4.32 13.10 11.55
C VAL A 29 -4.40 12.50 12.95
N ALA A 30 -5.32 12.97 13.79
CA ALA A 30 -5.54 12.44 15.14
C ALA A 30 -5.99 10.97 15.12
N ALA A 31 -6.92 10.59 14.23
CA ALA A 31 -7.36 9.21 14.09
C ALA A 31 -6.23 8.31 13.54
N ALA A 32 -5.42 8.81 12.63
CA ALA A 32 -4.27 8.09 12.08
C ALA A 32 -3.17 7.89 13.13
N ALA A 33 -2.87 8.90 13.96
CA ALA A 33 -1.92 8.78 15.05
C ALA A 33 -2.35 7.71 16.07
N ARG A 34 -3.63 7.68 16.44
CA ARG A 34 -4.21 6.67 17.34
C ARG A 34 -4.15 5.25 16.78
N SER A 35 -4.08 5.09 15.45
CA SER A 35 -4.02 3.77 14.82
C SER A 35 -2.68 3.05 14.99
N GLY A 36 -1.62 3.76 15.40
CA GLY A 36 -0.26 3.21 15.50
C GLY A 36 0.40 2.89 14.16
N SER A 37 -0.30 3.05 13.04
CA SER A 37 0.25 2.78 11.71
C SER A 37 0.99 4.01 11.19
N ARG A 38 2.33 3.94 11.15
CA ARG A 38 3.19 4.98 10.58
C ARG A 38 2.74 5.39 9.17
N ARG A 39 2.43 4.42 8.31
CA ARG A 39 1.91 4.68 6.95
C ARG A 39 0.64 5.53 6.97
N GLN A 40 -0.31 5.20 7.84
CA GLN A 40 -1.58 5.93 7.90
C GLN A 40 -1.38 7.35 8.43
N LEU A 41 -0.47 7.54 9.39
CA LEU A 41 -0.11 8.86 9.90
C LEU A 41 0.50 9.73 8.79
N LEU A 42 1.46 9.20 8.04
CA LEU A 42 2.10 9.91 6.93
C LEU A 42 1.12 10.28 5.82
N VAL A 43 0.20 9.38 5.46
CA VAL A 43 -0.87 9.66 4.49
C VAL A 43 -1.79 10.78 4.99
N ALA A 44 -2.17 10.76 6.27
CA ALA A 44 -3.03 11.80 6.83
C ALA A 44 -2.31 13.17 6.86
N LEU A 45 -1.02 13.20 7.21
CA LEU A 45 -0.20 14.42 7.18
C LEU A 45 -0.03 14.95 5.75
N ARG A 46 0.24 14.08 4.78
CA ARG A 46 0.33 14.43 3.35
C ARG A 46 -0.94 15.13 2.86
N ASN A 47 -2.11 14.61 3.22
CA ASN A 47 -3.38 15.21 2.83
C ASN A 47 -3.57 16.60 3.48
N ARG A 48 -3.21 16.72 4.77
CA ARG A 48 -3.31 17.99 5.48
C ARG A 48 -2.35 19.05 4.91
N ILE A 49 -1.16 18.66 4.50
CA ILE A 49 -0.17 19.55 3.87
C ILE A 49 -0.64 19.96 2.48
N ALA A 50 -1.22 19.04 1.69
CA ALA A 50 -1.79 19.38 0.39
C ALA A 50 -2.86 20.47 0.50
N GLU A 51 -3.78 20.35 1.47
CA GLU A 51 -4.78 21.39 1.75
C GLU A 51 -4.14 22.76 2.10
N ALA A 52 -3.03 22.75 2.83
CA ALA A 52 -2.32 23.99 3.19
C ALA A 52 -1.54 24.58 2.00
N ILE A 53 -1.03 23.75 1.10
CA ILE A 53 -0.37 24.19 -0.15
C ILE A 53 -1.38 24.86 -1.09
N ASP A 54 -2.60 24.31 -1.17
CA ASP A 54 -3.68 24.85 -2.01
C ASP A 54 -4.30 26.14 -1.41
N ASP A 55 -4.04 26.46 -0.14
CA ASP A 55 -4.53 27.70 0.49
C ASP A 55 -3.75 28.93 -0.04
N PRO A 56 -4.42 29.88 -0.74
CA PRO A 56 -3.77 31.07 -1.25
C PRO A 56 -3.24 32.01 -0.16
N LYS A 57 -3.62 31.81 1.11
CA LYS A 57 -3.14 32.60 2.25
C LYS A 57 -1.79 32.11 2.79
N THR A 58 -1.27 31.00 2.27
CA THR A 58 0.01 30.44 2.72
C THR A 58 1.17 31.36 2.32
N ALA A 59 1.86 31.89 3.33
CA ALA A 59 3.01 32.78 3.12
C ALA A 59 4.15 32.07 2.38
N GLY A 60 4.88 32.80 1.53
CA GLY A 60 5.95 32.23 0.68
C GLY A 60 6.98 31.33 1.40
N PRO A 61 7.56 31.76 2.54
CA PRO A 61 8.47 30.91 3.31
C PRO A 61 7.79 29.64 3.84
N ALA A 62 6.56 29.75 4.34
CA ALA A 62 5.78 28.61 4.82
C ALA A 62 5.42 27.66 3.68
N PHE A 63 5.07 28.19 2.51
CA PHE A 63 4.79 27.42 1.30
C PHE A 63 6.01 26.58 0.89
N ALA A 64 7.20 27.18 0.83
CA ALA A 64 8.43 26.46 0.49
C ALA A 64 8.72 25.33 1.49
N ALA A 65 8.51 25.56 2.78
CA ALA A 65 8.66 24.55 3.82
C ALA A 65 7.65 23.39 3.65
N LEU A 66 6.38 23.71 3.38
CA LEU A 66 5.32 22.71 3.14
C LEU A 66 5.60 21.87 1.89
N VAL A 67 6.08 22.48 0.81
CA VAL A 67 6.46 21.76 -0.43
C VAL A 67 7.62 20.79 -0.16
N LYS A 68 8.62 21.20 0.62
CA LYS A 68 9.70 20.31 1.02
C LYS A 68 9.18 19.14 1.85
N GLN A 69 8.38 19.43 2.88
CA GLN A 69 7.79 18.40 3.74
C GLN A 69 6.91 17.42 2.96
N GLN A 70 6.18 17.90 1.95
CA GLN A 70 5.37 17.07 1.07
C GLN A 70 6.22 16.07 0.27
N ARG A 71 7.40 16.50 -0.22
CA ARG A 71 8.35 15.63 -0.93
C ARG A 71 8.94 14.59 0.01
N ASP A 72 9.35 15.00 1.21
CA ASP A 72 9.95 14.10 2.21
C ASP A 72 8.96 12.99 2.62
N ILE A 73 7.70 13.36 2.88
CA ILE A 73 6.65 12.38 3.21
C ILE A 73 6.37 11.43 2.03
N ALA A 74 6.41 11.91 0.79
CA ALA A 74 6.22 11.05 -0.37
C ALA A 74 7.28 9.96 -0.47
N VAL A 75 8.57 10.33 -0.32
CA VAL A 75 9.70 9.38 -0.30
C VAL A 75 9.54 8.37 0.83
N GLU A 76 9.12 8.81 2.02
CA GLU A 76 8.93 7.92 3.17
C GLU A 76 7.80 6.91 2.97
N ILE A 77 6.70 7.32 2.33
CA ILE A 77 5.59 6.42 1.96
C ILE A 77 6.06 5.40 0.93
N GLU A 78 6.80 5.83 -0.09
CA GLU A 78 7.35 4.94 -1.12
C GLU A 78 8.28 3.90 -0.50
N ALA A 79 9.14 4.29 0.44
CA ALA A 79 10.01 3.37 1.17
C ALA A 79 9.22 2.33 1.98
N ILE A 80 8.14 2.74 2.67
CA ILE A 80 7.26 1.82 3.39
C ILE A 80 6.57 0.85 2.42
N ASP A 81 6.04 1.36 1.31
CA ASP A 81 5.30 0.56 0.34
C ASP A 81 6.25 -0.41 -0.40
N ALA A 82 7.49 -0.01 -0.69
CA ALA A 82 8.54 -0.89 -1.22
C ALA A 82 8.92 -1.99 -0.23
N ALA A 83 9.13 -1.65 1.05
CA ALA A 83 9.42 -2.62 2.09
C ALA A 83 8.26 -3.62 2.28
N ALA A 84 7.01 -3.16 2.21
CA ALA A 84 5.84 -4.03 2.27
C ALA A 84 5.79 -5.01 1.08
N LYS A 85 6.10 -4.55 -0.13
CA LYS A 85 6.19 -5.41 -1.32
C LYS A 85 7.31 -6.44 -1.20
N ALA A 86 8.49 -6.03 -0.72
CA ALA A 86 9.63 -6.94 -0.53
C ALA A 86 9.31 -8.06 0.48
N LYS A 87 8.60 -7.75 1.58
CA LYS A 87 8.16 -8.77 2.56
C LYS A 87 7.12 -9.74 2.02
N GLY A 88 6.31 -9.34 1.04
CA GLY A 88 5.30 -10.20 0.40
C GLY A 88 5.83 -10.98 -0.81
N ALA A 89 6.99 -10.58 -1.36
CA ALA A 89 7.60 -11.26 -2.47
C ALA A 89 8.31 -12.52 -1.98
N LYS A 90 7.99 -13.68 -2.58
CA LYS A 90 8.91 -14.81 -2.51
C LYS A 90 10.22 -14.38 -3.16
N PRO A 91 11.39 -14.64 -2.53
CA PRO A 91 12.66 -14.38 -3.20
C PRO A 91 12.66 -15.11 -4.55
N PRO A 92 13.29 -14.54 -5.60
CA PRO A 92 13.48 -15.27 -6.84
C PRO A 92 14.13 -16.61 -6.51
N LYS A 93 13.60 -17.69 -7.10
CA LYS A 93 14.14 -19.04 -6.91
C LYS A 93 15.61 -18.99 -7.31
N SER A 94 16.53 -19.30 -6.39
CA SER A 94 17.95 -19.28 -6.69
C SER A 94 18.23 -20.30 -7.79
N VAL A 95 19.18 -20.01 -8.69
CA VAL A 95 19.59 -20.97 -9.73
C VAL A 95 20.02 -22.30 -9.11
N ILE A 96 20.66 -22.25 -7.94
CA ILE A 96 21.07 -23.40 -7.12
C ILE A 96 19.87 -24.32 -6.77
N ALA A 97 18.66 -23.78 -6.62
CA ALA A 97 17.48 -24.58 -6.29
C ALA A 97 17.01 -25.49 -7.44
N ASP A 98 17.44 -25.21 -8.67
CA ASP A 98 17.12 -26.01 -9.86
C ASP A 98 18.37 -26.73 -10.42
N THR A 99 19.57 -26.47 -9.87
CA THR A 99 20.79 -27.17 -10.25
C THR A 99 20.75 -28.59 -9.67
N PRO A 100 20.78 -29.65 -10.51
CA PRO A 100 20.90 -31.02 -10.03
C PRO A 100 22.27 -31.24 -9.37
N ASP A 101 22.34 -32.11 -8.36
CA ASP A 101 23.62 -32.55 -7.79
C ASP A 101 24.44 -33.26 -8.88
N GLU A 102 25.70 -32.87 -9.03
CA GLU A 102 26.63 -33.56 -9.92
C GLU A 102 26.97 -34.94 -9.34
N ALA A 103 27.02 -35.94 -10.21
CA ALA A 103 27.42 -37.29 -9.82
C ALA A 103 28.90 -37.26 -9.39
N TRP A 104 29.17 -37.75 -8.19
CA TRP A 104 30.53 -37.90 -7.69
C TRP A 104 31.30 -38.89 -8.56
N ASP A 105 32.40 -38.44 -9.18
CA ASP A 105 33.30 -39.29 -9.96
C ASP A 105 34.41 -39.83 -9.07
N GLU A 106 34.23 -41.07 -8.59
CA GLU A 106 35.21 -41.78 -7.77
C GLU A 106 36.53 -42.08 -8.51
N SER A 107 36.59 -41.92 -9.84
CA SER A 107 37.82 -42.16 -10.61
C SER A 107 38.83 -41.00 -10.57
N MET A 108 38.47 -39.90 -9.92
CA MET A 108 39.29 -38.67 -9.80
C MET A 108 40.02 -38.54 -8.45
N ILE A 109 40.16 -39.65 -7.70
CA ILE A 109 40.88 -39.77 -6.41
C ILE A 109 41.91 -40.91 -6.53
#